data_AF-A0A6G8CWV2-F1
#
_entry.id   AF-A0A6G8CWV2-F1
#
_cell.length_a   1.000
_cell.length_b   1.000
_cell.length_c   1.000
_cell.angle_alpha   90.00
_cell.angle_beta   90.00
_cell.angle_gamma   90.00
#
_symmetry.space_group_name_H-M   'P 1'
#
loop_
_entity.id
_entity.type
_entity.pdbx_description
1 polymer ?
#
loop_
_entity_poly.entity_id
_entity_poly.type
_entity_poly.pdbx_seq_one_letter_code
_entity_poly.pdbx_strand_id
1 'polypeptide(L)'
;MQGMNSTGSITTAAHLESLQWKPRDLPGHIGQIGPMWTRKEPEGWAYGLLCESKHLNPAGVMHGGVTTSLLDHAISAVAWETAGRLPCLTVQLDTHFLAPVAEGQFAEVRVKVNSRSRSLMFLYGEMVVNGTLSATTQAVMKIMAAART
;
A
#
# COMPACT_ATOMS: atom_id res chain seq x y z
N MET A 1 26.47 7.45 19.14
CA MET A 1 26.99 6.07 19.10
C MET A 1 25.78 5.15 19.11
N GLN A 2 25.45 4.34 18.11
CA GLN A 2 26.23 3.68 17.06
C GLN A 2 25.48 3.74 15.73
N GLY A 3 26.22 3.72 14.62
CA GLY A 3 25.67 3.79 13.27
C GLY A 3 24.88 2.53 12.89
N MET A 4 23.68 2.76 12.36
CA MET A 4 22.96 1.76 11.58
C MET A 4 23.49 1.83 10.14
N ASN A 5 24.65 1.22 9.90
CA ASN A 5 25.04 0.83 8.56
C ASN A 5 24.25 -0.44 8.20
N SER A 6 22.98 -0.29 7.86
CA SER A 6 22.27 -1.32 7.10
C SER A 6 22.53 -1.06 5.62
N THR A 7 23.55 -1.72 5.07
CA THR A 7 23.68 -1.91 3.62
C THR A 7 22.57 -2.83 3.13
N GLY A 8 21.32 -2.34 3.18
CA GLY A 8 20.23 -2.89 2.39
C GLY A 8 20.43 -2.41 0.96
N SER A 9 20.34 -3.32 -0.02
CA SER A 9 20.41 -2.95 -1.43
C SER A 9 19.37 -1.86 -1.73
N ILE A 10 19.84 -0.69 -2.20
CA ILE A 10 18.94 0.39 -2.63
C ILE A 10 18.18 -0.12 -3.85
N THR A 11 16.86 -0.18 -3.74
CA THR A 11 15.99 -0.54 -4.85
C THR A 11 15.84 0.66 -5.78
N THR A 12 15.99 0.44 -7.08
CA THR A 12 15.82 1.48 -8.10
C THR A 12 14.54 1.26 -8.91
N ALA A 13 14.00 2.34 -9.50
CA ALA A 13 12.86 2.24 -10.40
C ALA A 13 13.11 1.26 -11.56
N ALA A 14 14.29 1.31 -12.18
CA ALA A 14 14.68 0.39 -13.26
C ALA A 14 14.68 -1.08 -12.79
N HIS A 15 15.12 -1.34 -11.55
CA HIS A 15 15.04 -2.69 -10.98
C HIS A 15 13.59 -3.13 -10.79
N LEU A 16 12.72 -2.28 -10.26
CA LEU A 16 11.29 -2.57 -10.12
C LEU A 16 10.62 -2.89 -11.46
N GLU A 17 10.91 -2.11 -12.50
CA GLU A 17 10.42 -2.35 -13.86
C GLU A 17 10.87 -3.69 -14.42
N SER A 18 12.14 -4.09 -14.19
CA SER A 18 12.64 -5.42 -14.57
C SER A 18 11.86 -6.55 -13.90
N LEU A 19 11.37 -6.32 -12.68
CA LEU A 19 10.51 -7.21 -11.90
C LEU A 19 9.01 -7.05 -12.24
N GLN A 20 8.69 -6.41 -13.37
CA GLN A 20 7.34 -6.20 -13.90
C GLN A 20 6.44 -5.29 -13.05
N TRP A 21 7.02 -4.51 -12.13
CA TRP A 21 6.29 -3.44 -11.48
C TRP A 21 6.10 -2.28 -12.46
N LYS A 22 4.90 -1.69 -12.44
CA LYS A 22 4.53 -0.55 -13.29
C LYS A 22 4.22 0.65 -12.41
N PRO A 23 4.90 1.79 -12.62
CA PRO A 23 4.59 3.02 -11.91
C PRO A 23 3.23 3.55 -12.37
N ARG A 24 2.53 4.20 -11.45
CA ARG A 24 1.20 4.79 -11.60
C ARG A 24 1.24 6.19 -11.04
N ASP A 25 1.15 7.16 -11.94
CA ASP A 25 0.88 8.54 -11.59
C ASP A 25 -0.62 8.71 -11.38
N LEU A 26 -0.99 9.11 -10.17
CA LEU A 26 -2.37 9.28 -9.74
C LEU A 26 -2.59 10.73 -9.32
N PRO A 27 -3.78 11.30 -9.50
CA PRO A 27 -4.09 12.64 -9.01
C PRO A 27 -4.32 12.65 -7.49
N GLY A 28 -4.34 13.86 -6.91
CA GLY A 28 -4.71 14.08 -5.51
C GLY A 28 -3.66 13.63 -4.51
N HIS A 29 -4.09 13.33 -3.27
CA HIS A 29 -3.21 12.98 -2.14
C HIS A 29 -2.25 11.83 -2.46
N ILE A 30 -2.76 10.76 -3.09
CA ILE A 30 -1.94 9.59 -3.46
C ILE A 30 -0.86 9.95 -4.50
N GLY A 31 -1.12 10.92 -5.38
CA GLY A 31 -0.11 11.44 -6.30
C GLY A 31 1.03 12.15 -5.60
N GLN A 32 0.73 12.90 -4.53
CA GLN A 32 1.74 13.66 -3.77
C GLN A 32 2.74 12.74 -3.05
N ILE A 33 2.29 11.54 -2.66
CA ILE A 33 3.14 10.51 -2.05
C ILE A 33 3.67 9.47 -3.06
N GLY A 34 3.31 9.58 -4.34
CA GLY A 34 3.66 8.62 -5.37
C GLY A 34 5.09 8.79 -5.93
N PRO A 35 5.43 8.05 -6.99
CA PRO A 35 4.55 7.20 -7.79
C PRO A 35 4.14 5.92 -7.03
N MET A 36 2.90 5.48 -7.22
CA MET A 36 2.45 4.17 -6.75
C MET A 36 2.91 3.10 -7.73
N TRP A 37 3.33 1.94 -7.23
CA TRP A 37 3.73 0.83 -8.07
C TRP A 37 2.67 -0.26 -8.04
N THR A 38 2.42 -0.89 -9.17
CA THR A 38 1.47 -2.01 -9.28
C THR A 38 2.08 -3.16 -10.07
N ARG A 39 1.81 -4.38 -9.65
CA ARG A 39 2.17 -5.59 -10.38
C ARG A 39 0.99 -6.55 -10.41
N LYS A 40 0.68 -7.08 -11.59
CA LYS A 40 -0.33 -8.13 -11.72
C LYS A 40 0.24 -9.44 -11.19
N GLU A 41 -0.51 -10.13 -10.34
CA GLU A 41 -0.13 -11.44 -9.80
C GLU A 41 -1.26 -12.45 -10.09
N PRO A 42 -1.00 -13.77 -10.02
CA PRO A 42 -2.02 -14.79 -10.30
C PRO A 42 -3.29 -14.61 -9.47
N GLU A 43 -3.12 -14.32 -8.17
CA GLU A 43 -4.21 -14.19 -7.20
C GLU A 43 -4.78 -12.77 -7.09
N GLY A 44 -4.33 -11.81 -7.93
CA GLY A 44 -4.81 -10.44 -7.85
C GLY A 44 -3.80 -9.39 -8.30
N TRP A 45 -3.51 -8.46 -7.41
CA TRP A 45 -2.60 -7.33 -7.63
C TRP A 45 -1.75 -7.12 -6.39
N ALA A 46 -0.47 -6.82 -6.61
CA ALA A 46 0.40 -6.25 -5.60
C ALA A 46 0.56 -4.75 -5.84
N TYR A 47 0.65 -4.00 -4.75
CA TYR A 47 0.84 -2.56 -4.74
C TYR A 47 2.15 -2.24 -4.04
N GLY A 48 2.74 -1.08 -4.28
CA GLY A 48 3.92 -0.71 -3.53
C GLY A 48 4.36 0.73 -3.68
N LEU A 49 5.31 1.09 -2.83
CA LEU A 49 5.93 2.41 -2.79
C LEU A 49 7.43 2.28 -2.53
N LEU A 50 8.24 2.94 -3.35
CA LEU A 50 9.65 3.11 -3.07
C LEU A 50 9.82 4.21 -2.02
N CYS A 51 10.48 3.89 -0.91
CA CYS A 51 10.76 4.87 0.13
C CYS A 51 11.82 5.87 -0.37
N GLU A 52 11.49 7.15 -0.38
CA GLU A 52 12.35 8.25 -0.82
C GLU A 52 12.50 9.23 0.34
N SER A 53 13.50 10.13 0.28
CA SER A 53 13.71 11.18 1.29
C SER A 53 12.42 11.92 1.70
N LYS A 54 11.52 12.20 0.75
CA LYS A 54 10.25 12.91 1.00
C LYS A 54 9.24 12.11 1.84
N HIS A 55 9.43 10.80 1.98
CA HIS A 55 8.56 9.90 2.75
C HIS A 55 9.00 9.74 4.21
N LEU A 56 10.18 10.24 4.57
CA LEU A 56 10.78 10.00 5.87
C LEU A 56 10.16 10.88 6.97
N ASN A 57 10.10 10.33 8.18
CA ASN A 57 9.86 11.06 9.41
C ASN A 57 11.20 11.57 10.01
N PRO A 58 11.17 12.36 11.10
CA PRO A 58 12.40 12.85 11.75
C PRO A 58 13.35 11.76 12.28
N ALA A 59 12.89 10.51 12.41
CA ALA A 59 13.73 9.38 12.81
C ALA A 59 14.44 8.70 11.62
N GLY A 60 14.27 9.21 10.39
CA GLY A 60 14.95 8.70 9.19
C GLY A 60 14.32 7.44 8.58
N VAL A 61 13.08 7.12 8.93
CA VAL A 61 12.32 5.98 8.39
C VAL A 61 10.98 6.46 7.84
N MET A 62 10.33 5.66 7.00
CA MET A 62 9.04 6.00 6.40
C MET A 62 8.03 6.45 7.46
N HIS A 63 7.42 7.61 7.24
CA HIS A 63 6.41 8.16 8.13
C HIS A 63 5.18 7.24 8.19
N GLY A 64 4.64 7.01 9.39
CA GLY A 64 3.50 6.11 9.57
C GLY A 64 2.29 6.50 8.71
N GLY A 65 2.03 7.81 8.55
CA GLY A 65 0.98 8.30 7.64
C GLY A 65 1.20 7.98 6.16
N VAL A 66 2.46 7.85 5.69
CA VAL A 66 2.77 7.41 4.32
C VAL A 66 2.48 5.92 4.19
N THR A 67 2.94 5.11 5.15
CA THR A 67 2.64 3.68 5.22
C THR A 67 1.13 3.42 5.26
N THR A 68 0.38 4.12 6.11
CA THR A 68 -1.08 4.00 6.20
C THR A 68 -1.76 4.44 4.90
N SER A 69 -1.28 5.50 4.23
CA SER A 69 -1.84 5.93 2.94
C SER A 69 -1.63 4.88 1.83
N LEU A 70 -0.46 4.22 1.80
CA LEU A 70 -0.21 3.10 0.88
C LEU A 70 -1.14 1.91 1.15
N LEU A 71 -1.30 1.54 2.42
CA LEU A 71 -2.19 0.45 2.85
C LEU A 71 -3.65 0.75 2.49
N ASP A 72 -4.14 1.96 2.79
CA ASP A 72 -5.50 2.40 2.44
C ASP A 72 -5.72 2.41 0.92
N HIS A 73 -4.72 2.88 0.14
CA HIS A 73 -4.78 2.86 -1.31
C HIS A 73 -4.91 1.43 -1.87
N ALA A 74 -4.08 0.50 -1.40
CA ALA A 74 -4.13 -0.90 -1.82
C ALA A 74 -5.47 -1.55 -1.45
N ILE A 75 -5.96 -1.31 -0.23
CA ILE A 75 -7.27 -1.81 0.22
C ILE A 75 -8.40 -1.25 -0.64
N SER A 76 -8.39 0.05 -0.90
CA SER A 76 -9.40 0.72 -1.71
C SER A 76 -9.42 0.19 -3.14
N ALA A 77 -8.25 -0.04 -3.74
CA ALA A 77 -8.15 -0.59 -5.09
C ALA A 77 -8.70 -2.02 -5.18
N VAL A 78 -8.38 -2.88 -4.21
CA VAL A 78 -8.91 -4.26 -4.15
C VAL A 78 -10.41 -4.27 -3.86
N ALA A 79 -10.89 -3.40 -2.96
CA ALA A 79 -12.31 -3.28 -2.66
C ALA A 79 -13.11 -2.81 -3.87
N TRP A 80 -12.62 -1.81 -4.60
CA TRP A 80 -13.22 -1.31 -5.83
C TRP A 80 -13.33 -2.39 -6.90
N GLU A 81 -12.24 -3.11 -7.18
CA GLU A 81 -12.25 -4.20 -8.17
C GLU A 81 -13.23 -5.32 -7.75
N THR A 82 -13.18 -5.74 -6.48
CA THR A 82 -14.08 -6.77 -5.91
C THR A 82 -15.55 -6.34 -5.93
N ALA A 83 -15.81 -5.05 -5.80
CA ALA A 83 -17.17 -4.48 -5.85
C ALA A 83 -17.71 -4.31 -7.27
N GLY A 84 -17.00 -4.77 -8.31
CA GLY A 84 -17.39 -4.56 -9.70
C GLY A 84 -17.24 -3.09 -10.11
N ARG A 85 -16.17 -2.44 -9.61
CA ARG A 85 -15.81 -1.05 -9.89
C ARG A 85 -16.81 -0.01 -9.35
N LEU A 86 -17.62 -0.41 -8.37
CA LEU A 86 -18.42 0.52 -7.58
C LEU A 86 -17.53 1.31 -6.63
N PRO A 87 -17.83 2.61 -6.38
CA PRO A 87 -17.06 3.38 -5.40
C PRO A 87 -17.07 2.71 -4.02
N CYS A 88 -15.90 2.66 -3.39
CA CYS A 88 -15.71 2.16 -2.05
C CYS A 88 -15.09 3.25 -1.17
N LEU A 89 -15.61 3.42 0.05
CA LEU A 89 -15.13 4.41 1.00
C LEU A 89 -14.60 3.72 2.25
N THR A 90 -13.43 4.12 2.74
CA THR A 90 -12.88 3.63 4.00
C THR A 90 -13.74 4.11 5.16
N VAL A 91 -14.29 3.18 5.95
CA VAL A 91 -15.07 3.47 7.16
C VAL A 91 -14.20 3.38 8.39
N GLN A 92 -13.32 2.38 8.40
CA GLN A 92 -12.37 2.14 9.49
C GLN A 92 -11.12 1.49 8.90
N LEU A 93 -9.97 1.93 9.38
CA LEU A 93 -8.67 1.37 9.08
C LEU A 93 -7.89 1.26 10.39
N ASP A 94 -7.38 0.07 10.67
CA ASP A 94 -6.57 -0.26 11.85
C ASP A 94 -5.25 -0.81 11.33
N THR A 95 -4.14 -0.20 11.73
CA THR A 95 -2.80 -0.50 11.19
C THR A 95 -1.84 -0.76 12.33
N HIS A 96 -1.16 -1.90 12.27
CA HIS A 96 -0.09 -2.25 13.20
C HIS A 96 1.26 -2.11 12.49
N PHE A 97 2.19 -1.36 13.10
CA PHE A 97 3.55 -1.16 12.59
C PHE A 97 4.49 -2.12 13.32
N LEU A 98 5.15 -3.01 12.57
CA LEU A 98 5.93 -4.13 13.09
C LEU A 98 7.44 -3.97 12.86
N ALA A 99 7.83 -3.35 11.74
CA ALA A 99 9.23 -3.05 11.42
C ALA A 99 9.35 -1.73 10.64
N PRO A 100 10.46 -0.98 10.79
CA PRO A 100 10.67 0.27 10.07
C PRO A 100 11.01 0.02 8.59
N VAL A 101 10.69 1.01 7.75
CA VAL A 101 11.07 1.05 6.34
C VAL A 101 12.07 2.18 6.12
N ALA A 102 13.31 1.83 5.75
CA ALA A 102 14.36 2.79 5.48
C ALA A 102 14.24 3.38 4.07
N GLU A 103 14.91 4.52 3.82
CA GLU A 103 15.05 5.08 2.48
C GLU A 103 15.66 4.07 1.49
N GLY A 104 15.19 4.10 0.24
CA GLY A 104 15.62 3.19 -0.82
C GLY A 104 15.05 1.78 -0.73
N GLN A 105 14.30 1.45 0.33
CA GLN A 105 13.57 0.18 0.44
C GLN A 105 12.22 0.25 -0.25
N PHE A 106 11.78 -0.88 -0.81
CA PHE A 106 10.50 -1.00 -1.47
C PHE A 106 9.47 -1.69 -0.57
N ALA A 107 8.36 -1.01 -0.32
CA ALA A 107 7.25 -1.53 0.46
C ALA A 107 6.20 -2.17 -0.45
N GLU A 108 6.02 -3.49 -0.34
CA GLU A 108 5.04 -4.26 -1.09
C GLU A 108 3.79 -4.51 -0.25
N VAL A 109 2.61 -4.25 -0.80
CA VAL A 109 1.32 -4.50 -0.15
C VAL A 109 0.49 -5.49 -0.95
N ARG A 110 -0.04 -6.49 -0.25
CA ARG A 110 -1.05 -7.43 -0.74
C ARG A 110 -2.26 -7.41 0.19
N VAL A 111 -3.44 -7.52 -0.40
CA VAL A 111 -4.71 -7.42 0.32
C VAL A 111 -5.57 -8.63 0.01
N LYS A 112 -6.17 -9.21 1.04
CA LYS A 112 -7.17 -10.26 0.96
C LYS A 112 -8.53 -9.74 1.41
N VAL A 113 -9.59 -10.19 0.74
CA VAL A 113 -10.96 -9.95 1.16
C VAL A 113 -11.35 -11.06 2.12
N ASN A 114 -11.62 -10.71 3.38
CA ASN A 114 -12.03 -11.68 4.40
C ASN A 114 -13.51 -12.05 4.24
N SER A 115 -14.37 -11.05 4.05
CA SER A 115 -15.81 -11.24 3.84
C SER A 115 -16.47 -10.01 3.23
N ARG A 116 -17.69 -10.18 2.70
CA ARG A 116 -18.47 -9.12 2.06
C ARG A 116 -19.97 -9.29 2.29
N SER A 117 -20.66 -8.17 2.47
CA SER A 117 -22.12 -8.04 2.38
C SER A 117 -22.51 -7.17 1.18
N ARG A 118 -23.80 -6.82 1.06
CA ARG A 118 -24.26 -5.87 0.02
C ARG A 118 -23.62 -4.49 0.13
N SER A 119 -23.30 -4.02 1.34
CA SER A 119 -22.90 -2.63 1.55
C SER A 119 -21.60 -2.44 2.32
N LEU A 120 -21.00 -3.50 2.82
CA LEU A 120 -19.73 -3.48 3.56
C LEU A 120 -18.82 -4.60 3.09
N MET A 121 -17.52 -4.34 3.11
CA MET A 121 -16.46 -5.30 2.83
C MET A 121 -15.39 -5.23 3.93
N PHE A 122 -14.93 -6.39 4.38
CA PHE A 122 -13.90 -6.54 5.40
C PHE A 122 -12.64 -7.08 4.75
N LEU A 123 -11.54 -6.35 4.86
CA LEU A 123 -10.28 -6.66 4.20
C LEU A 123 -9.13 -6.71 5.20
N TYR A 124 -8.09 -7.45 4.84
CA TYR A 124 -6.83 -7.49 5.56
C TYR A 124 -5.67 -7.29 4.59
N GLY A 125 -4.74 -6.42 4.96
CA GLY A 125 -3.56 -6.10 4.16
C GLY A 125 -2.27 -6.40 4.91
N GLU A 126 -1.25 -6.82 4.17
CA GLU A 126 0.10 -7.01 4.69
C GLU A 126 1.07 -6.19 3.86
N MET A 127 1.95 -5.46 4.54
CA MET A 127 3.07 -4.76 3.95
C MET A 127 4.37 -5.50 4.27
N VAL A 128 5.08 -5.93 3.23
CA VAL A 128 6.34 -6.65 3.30
C VAL A 128 7.44 -5.79 2.69
N VAL A 129 8.60 -5.75 3.35
CA VAL A 129 9.82 -5.09 2.88
C VAL A 129 10.96 -6.08 2.97
N ASN A 130 11.62 -6.38 1.85
CA ASN A 130 12.74 -7.35 1.79
C ASN A 130 12.41 -8.69 2.47
N GLY A 131 11.19 -9.21 2.26
CA GLY A 131 10.71 -10.46 2.87
C GLY A 131 10.30 -10.36 4.35
N THR A 132 10.42 -9.19 4.98
CA THR A 132 10.02 -8.96 6.37
C THR A 132 8.67 -8.27 6.45
N LEU A 133 7.75 -8.82 7.24
CA LEU A 133 6.46 -8.18 7.52
C LEU A 133 6.67 -6.90 8.32
N SER A 134 6.38 -5.75 7.72
CA SER A 134 6.66 -4.42 8.27
C SER A 134 5.41 -3.73 8.80
N ALA A 135 4.25 -3.99 8.22
CA ALA A 135 2.97 -3.55 8.77
C ALA A 135 1.84 -4.49 8.36
N THR A 136 0.77 -4.51 9.16
CA THR A 136 -0.49 -5.16 8.82
C THR A 136 -1.63 -4.18 8.97
N THR A 137 -2.73 -4.43 8.29
CA THR A 137 -3.93 -3.61 8.45
C THR A 137 -5.22 -4.41 8.32
N GLN A 138 -6.24 -3.99 9.05
CA GLN A 138 -7.62 -4.43 8.89
C GLN A 138 -8.48 -3.23 8.51
N ALA A 139 -9.37 -3.42 7.55
CA ALA A 139 -10.26 -2.35 7.10
C ALA A 139 -11.71 -2.80 6.94
N VAL A 140 -12.59 -1.83 7.13
CA VAL A 140 -13.99 -1.89 6.75
C VAL A 140 -14.22 -0.85 5.65
N MET A 141 -14.68 -1.32 4.49
CA MET A 141 -15.02 -0.48 3.34
C MET A 141 -16.53 -0.43 3.14
N LYS A 142 -17.10 0.75 2.95
CA LYS A 142 -18.48 0.95 2.49
C LYS A 142 -18.53 0.80 0.98
N ILE A 143 -19.35 -0.13 0.50
CA ILE A 143 -19.67 -0.25 -0.93
C ILE A 143 -20.82 0.71 -1.24
N MET A 144 -20.58 1.63 -2.17
CA MET A 144 -21.59 2.58 -2.61
C MET A 144 -22.49 1.94 -3.67
N ALA A 145 -23.80 2.22 -3.60
CA ALA A 145 -24.71 1.83 -4.66
C ALA A 145 -24.35 2.58 -5.95
N ALA A 146 -24.60 1.95 -7.11
CA ALA A 146 -24.60 2.66 -8.38
C ALA A 146 -25.55 3.85 -8.27
N ALA A 147 -25.14 5.00 -8.81
CA ALA A 147 -26.02 6.17 -8.86
C ALA A 147 -27.32 5.76 -9.55
N ARG A 148 -28.46 6.08 -8.93
CA ARG A 148 -29.74 5.95 -9.60
C ARG A 148 -29.80 7.08 -10.64
N THR A 149 -29.58 6.72 -11.90
CA THR A 149 -29.88 7.59 -13.06
C THR A 149 -31.38 7.68 -13.26
#